data_AF-A0A4Z1PJH0-F1
#
_entry.id   AF-A0A4Z1PJH0-F1
#
_cell.length_a   1.000
_cell.length_b   1.000
_cell.length_c   1.000
_cell.angle_alpha   90.00
_cell.angle_beta   90.00
_cell.angle_gamma   90.00
#
_symmetry.space_group_name_H-M   'P 1'
#
loop_
_entity.id
_entity.type
_entity.pdbx_description
1 polymer ?
#
loop_
_entity_poly.entity_id
_entity_poly.type
_entity_poly.pdbx_seq_one_letter_code
_entity_poly.pdbx_strand_id
1 'polypeptide(L)'
;MSAMDFSDRRLQRTPDWEPVEKGIIDTDSLVHSFDTGFGSPLRQREASAFQASSSEIKSKLKTRGTSLTEHTLFSQAHTKAMEEQVSLKQRLFHLKERDWRVFHSLFYQPSSENAVDEIKFHDFLHAMSSIGFSYQKMGGSAWLFVPPIEWKSRGISFHEPHGVDTKISFWMARQIGRLLQRVYGWGRNNFAAE
;
A
#
# COMPACT_ATOMS: atom_id res chain seq x y z
N MET A 1 -48.67 29.43 -18.51
CA MET A 1 -47.47 28.68 -18.07
C MET A 1 -46.40 28.90 -19.11
N SER A 2 -45.34 29.65 -18.77
CA SER A 2 -44.31 30.08 -19.73
C SER A 2 -43.23 29.00 -19.88
N ALA A 3 -42.88 28.63 -21.10
CA ALA A 3 -41.83 27.67 -21.40
C ALA A 3 -40.45 28.32 -21.21
N MET A 4 -39.51 27.63 -20.56
CA MET A 4 -38.13 28.11 -20.39
C MET A 4 -37.39 28.04 -21.74
N ASP A 5 -36.90 29.20 -22.19
CA ASP A 5 -36.02 29.35 -23.34
C ASP A 5 -34.61 28.88 -22.98
N PHE A 6 -34.04 27.98 -23.79
CA PHE A 6 -32.71 27.41 -23.60
C PHE A 6 -31.71 27.84 -24.68
N SER A 7 -32.05 28.87 -25.47
CA SER A 7 -31.25 29.35 -26.61
C SER A 7 -29.88 29.93 -26.25
N ASP A 8 -29.60 30.15 -24.96
CA ASP A 8 -28.41 30.87 -24.49
C ASP A 8 -27.28 30.01 -23.88
N ARG A 9 -27.39 28.68 -23.90
CA ARG A 9 -26.31 27.80 -23.41
C ARG A 9 -25.28 27.51 -24.50
N ARG A 10 -24.51 28.54 -24.89
CA ARG A 10 -23.34 28.36 -25.77
C ARG A 10 -22.17 27.75 -24.98
N LEU A 11 -21.76 26.55 -25.36
CA LEU A 11 -20.55 25.91 -24.84
C LEU A 11 -19.33 26.71 -25.28
N GLN A 12 -18.64 27.35 -24.33
CA GLN A 12 -17.34 27.96 -24.59
C GLN A 12 -16.26 26.88 -24.59
N ARG A 13 -15.40 26.89 -25.61
CA ARG A 13 -14.20 26.06 -25.63
C ARG A 13 -13.20 26.61 -24.62
N THR A 14 -12.46 25.72 -23.97
CA THR A 14 -11.23 26.12 -23.30
C THR A 14 -10.26 26.68 -24.34
N PRO A 15 -9.49 27.75 -24.02
CA PRO A 15 -8.41 28.22 -24.89
C PRO A 15 -7.44 27.08 -25.22
N ASP A 16 -6.77 27.19 -26.37
CA ASP A 16 -5.69 26.26 -26.70
C ASP A 16 -4.59 26.37 -25.63
N TRP A 17 -4.11 25.22 -25.16
CA TRP A 17 -3.12 25.16 -24.11
C TRP A 17 -1.79 25.70 -24.63
N GLU A 18 -1.28 26.78 -24.02
CA GLU A 18 0.05 27.30 -24.30
C GLU A 18 1.06 26.72 -23.29
N PRO A 19 2.23 26.23 -23.76
CA PRO A 19 3.28 25.80 -22.87
C PRO A 19 3.80 26.98 -22.05
N VAL A 20 3.68 26.89 -20.73
CA VAL A 20 4.25 27.86 -19.80
C VAL A 20 5.77 27.80 -19.91
N GLU A 21 6.40 28.89 -20.37
CA GLU A 21 7.84 29.05 -20.30
C GLU A 21 8.27 29.02 -18.83
N LYS A 22 9.17 28.07 -18.51
CA LYS A 22 9.68 27.88 -17.15
C LYS A 22 10.58 29.07 -16.81
N GLY A 23 10.06 30.03 -16.07
CA GLY A 23 10.89 30.98 -15.33
C GLY A 23 11.81 30.21 -14.38
N ILE A 24 13.08 30.58 -14.34
CA ILE A 24 14.06 30.03 -13.39
C ILE A 24 13.58 30.43 -11.99
N ILE A 25 13.15 29.45 -11.20
CA ILE A 25 12.80 29.64 -9.79
C ILE A 25 14.07 29.42 -8.99
N ASP A 26 14.52 30.44 -8.23
CA ASP A 26 15.59 30.31 -7.25
C ASP A 26 15.23 29.25 -6.20
N THR A 27 16.01 28.17 -6.16
CA THR A 27 15.70 26.93 -5.44
C THR A 27 15.96 26.97 -3.93
N ASP A 28 16.33 28.11 -3.36
CA ASP A 28 16.74 28.17 -1.94
C ASP A 28 15.63 28.52 -0.94
N SER A 29 14.44 28.94 -1.39
CA SER A 29 13.35 29.33 -0.46
C SER A 29 12.19 28.32 -0.34
N LEU A 30 12.18 27.25 -1.14
CA LEU A 30 11.08 26.28 -1.22
C LEU A 30 11.47 24.90 -0.66
N VAL A 31 12.25 24.83 0.42
CA VAL A 31 12.62 23.55 1.06
C VAL A 31 12.13 23.45 2.51
N HIS A 32 11.25 24.35 2.95
CA HIS A 32 10.70 24.36 4.32
C HIS A 32 9.20 24.10 4.43
N SER A 33 8.53 23.65 3.37
CA SER A 33 7.06 23.49 3.39
C SER A 33 6.51 22.17 2.85
N PHE A 34 7.33 21.11 2.81
CA PHE A 34 6.86 19.78 2.40
C PHE A 34 6.99 18.72 3.50
N ASP A 35 7.27 19.11 4.74
CA ASP A 35 7.10 18.23 5.88
C ASP A 35 5.65 18.33 6.40
N THR A 36 4.75 17.61 5.72
CA THR A 36 3.45 17.27 6.32
C THR A 36 3.26 15.76 6.23
N GLY A 37 3.55 15.12 7.37
CA GLY A 37 3.24 13.75 7.64
C GLY A 37 1.77 13.42 7.39
N PHE A 38 1.55 12.22 6.85
CA PHE A 38 0.25 11.60 6.73
C PHE A 38 -0.23 11.11 8.10
N GLY A 39 -0.58 12.07 8.96
CA GLY A 39 -1.19 11.86 10.26
C GLY A 39 -2.30 12.89 10.44
N SER A 40 -3.51 12.56 9.98
CA SER A 40 -4.68 13.38 10.31
C SER A 40 -5.02 13.17 11.79
N PRO A 41 -5.01 14.21 12.65
CA PRO A 41 -5.68 14.12 13.92
C PRO A 41 -7.19 14.24 13.71
N LEU A 42 -7.90 13.36 14.40
CA LEU A 42 -9.33 13.39 14.66
C LEU A 42 -9.71 14.79 15.22
N ARG A 43 -10.34 15.64 14.39
CA ARG A 43 -10.92 16.89 14.89
C ARG A 43 -12.36 16.61 15.34
N GLN A 44 -12.50 16.54 16.66
CA GLN A 44 -13.77 16.62 17.38
C GLN A 44 -14.57 17.81 16.85
N ARG A 45 -15.68 17.53 16.18
CA ARG A 45 -16.63 18.53 15.70
C ARG A 45 -17.75 18.61 16.72
N GLU A 46 -17.70 19.65 17.55
CA GLU A 46 -18.84 20.04 18.39
C GLU A 46 -20.00 20.51 17.52
N ALA A 47 -21.20 20.20 17.99
CA ALA A 47 -22.45 20.38 17.28
C ALA A 47 -22.83 21.86 17.18
N SER A 48 -23.16 22.31 15.96
CA SER A 48 -24.17 23.34 15.77
C SER A 48 -24.82 23.14 14.41
N ALA A 49 -26.14 23.01 14.45
CA ALA A 49 -27.03 22.62 13.37
C ALA A 49 -27.21 23.75 12.36
N PHE A 50 -27.19 23.46 11.06
CA PHE A 50 -28.02 24.14 10.08
C PHE A 50 -28.33 23.23 8.88
N GLN A 51 -29.63 22.88 8.82
CA GLN A 51 -30.48 22.52 7.69
C GLN A 51 -30.01 21.47 6.66
N ALA A 52 -30.68 20.32 6.75
CA ALA A 52 -30.85 19.36 5.69
C ALA A 52 -31.47 20.01 4.44
N SER A 53 -30.87 19.77 3.28
CA SER A 53 -31.58 19.77 2.00
C SER A 53 -31.19 18.50 1.25
N SER A 54 -32.19 17.67 0.97
CA SER A 54 -32.06 16.42 0.23
C SER A 54 -31.74 16.70 -1.23
N SER A 55 -30.71 16.07 -1.78
CA SER A 55 -30.56 15.92 -3.22
C SER A 55 -30.27 14.46 -3.56
N GLU A 56 -31.36 13.79 -3.92
CA GLU A 56 -31.53 12.60 -4.77
C GLU A 56 -30.26 11.97 -5.38
N ILE A 57 -30.04 10.71 -4.99
CA ILE A 57 -29.10 9.78 -5.63
C ILE A 57 -29.66 9.41 -7.02
N LYS A 58 -29.04 9.91 -8.09
CA LYS A 58 -29.31 9.44 -9.46
C LYS A 58 -28.49 8.18 -9.74
N SER A 59 -29.13 7.02 -9.64
CA SER A 59 -28.56 5.72 -10.04
C SER A 59 -28.59 5.58 -11.57
N LYS A 60 -27.41 5.53 -12.19
CA LYS A 60 -27.28 5.22 -13.62
C LYS A 60 -27.36 3.71 -13.80
N LEU A 61 -28.50 3.22 -14.31
CA LEU A 61 -28.68 1.83 -14.72
C LEU A 61 -27.81 1.56 -15.96
N LYS A 62 -26.91 0.59 -15.86
CA LYS A 62 -26.05 0.15 -16.97
C LYS A 62 -26.81 -0.90 -17.79
N THR A 63 -27.02 -0.61 -19.07
CA THR A 63 -27.76 -1.44 -20.03
C THR A 63 -26.98 -2.73 -20.34
N ARG A 64 -27.69 -3.87 -20.29
CA ARG A 64 -27.21 -5.26 -20.49
C ARG A 64 -26.44 -5.46 -21.80
N GLY A 65 -25.32 -6.17 -21.71
CA GLY A 65 -24.77 -7.01 -22.77
C GLY A 65 -24.64 -8.44 -22.22
N THR A 66 -25.17 -9.42 -22.95
CA THR A 66 -25.22 -10.84 -22.58
C THR A 66 -24.04 -11.59 -23.20
N SER A 67 -23.27 -12.29 -22.39
CA SER A 67 -22.50 -13.48 -22.83
C SER A 67 -22.40 -14.46 -21.66
N LEU A 68 -23.39 -15.37 -21.60
CA LEU A 68 -23.23 -16.67 -20.97
C LEU A 68 -22.32 -17.49 -21.90
N THR A 69 -21.13 -17.89 -21.45
CA THR A 69 -20.36 -19.13 -21.79
C THR A 69 -18.90 -18.96 -21.32
N GLU A 70 -18.63 -18.74 -20.03
CA GLU A 70 -17.26 -18.86 -19.47
C GLU A 70 -17.22 -19.49 -18.07
N HIS A 71 -18.36 -19.91 -17.51
CA HIS A 71 -18.47 -20.29 -16.09
C HIS A 71 -17.69 -21.56 -15.68
N THR A 72 -17.26 -22.40 -16.64
CA THR A 72 -16.59 -23.67 -16.31
C THR A 72 -15.08 -23.51 -16.10
N LEU A 73 -14.42 -22.52 -16.71
CA LEU A 73 -12.97 -22.29 -16.53
C LEU A 73 -12.66 -21.47 -15.26
N PHE A 74 -13.55 -20.55 -14.88
CA PHE A 74 -13.38 -19.75 -13.66
C PHE A 74 -13.52 -20.58 -12.37
N SER A 75 -14.36 -21.62 -12.37
CA SER A 75 -14.58 -22.42 -11.16
C SER A 75 -13.35 -23.25 -10.76
N GLN A 76 -12.57 -23.75 -11.73
CA GLN A 76 -11.38 -24.56 -11.46
C GLN A 76 -10.12 -23.71 -11.18
N ALA A 77 -10.04 -22.51 -11.77
CA ALA A 77 -9.00 -21.54 -11.46
C ALA A 77 -9.18 -20.91 -10.07
N HIS A 78 -10.44 -20.66 -9.64
CA HIS A 78 -10.73 -20.12 -8.32
C HIS A 78 -10.43 -21.13 -7.19
N THR A 79 -10.75 -22.41 -7.38
CA THR A 79 -10.44 -23.45 -6.39
C THR A 79 -8.93 -23.65 -6.23
N LYS A 80 -8.18 -23.73 -7.33
CA LYS A 80 -6.72 -23.89 -7.31
C LYS A 80 -5.98 -22.68 -6.72
N ALA A 81 -6.41 -21.46 -7.04
CA ALA A 81 -5.86 -20.25 -6.45
C ALA A 81 -6.14 -20.18 -4.94
N MET A 82 -7.31 -20.63 -4.49
CA MET A 82 -7.66 -20.63 -3.07
C MET A 82 -6.83 -21.63 -2.27
N GLU A 83 -6.60 -22.84 -2.80
CA GLU A 83 -5.79 -23.89 -2.15
C GLU A 83 -4.32 -23.47 -2.01
N GLU A 84 -3.74 -22.88 -3.04
CA GLU A 84 -2.34 -22.44 -3.03
C GLU A 84 -2.13 -21.24 -2.09
N GLN A 85 -3.10 -20.32 -2.02
CA GLN A 85 -3.10 -19.23 -1.05
C GLN A 85 -3.21 -19.74 0.40
N VAL A 86 -3.89 -20.86 0.64
CA VAL A 86 -3.90 -21.52 1.96
C VAL A 86 -2.53 -22.11 2.28
N SER A 87 -1.88 -22.77 1.31
CA SER A 87 -0.55 -23.37 1.50
C SER A 87 0.53 -22.32 1.87
N LEU A 88 0.47 -21.13 1.27
CA LEU A 88 1.43 -20.06 1.56
C LEU A 88 1.23 -19.46 2.95
N LYS A 89 -0.03 -19.33 3.39
CA LYS A 89 -0.36 -18.87 4.74
C LYS A 89 0.16 -19.80 5.81
N GLN A 90 0.22 -21.10 5.51
CA GLN A 90 0.66 -22.15 6.42
C GLN A 90 2.16 -22.46 6.34
N ARG A 91 2.91 -21.78 5.46
CA ARG A 91 4.34 -22.03 5.29
C ARG A 91 5.13 -21.63 6.54
N LEU A 92 6.06 -22.49 6.94
CA LEU A 92 7.00 -22.24 8.02
C LEU A 92 8.43 -22.13 7.47
N PHE A 93 9.10 -21.02 7.81
CA PHE A 93 10.46 -20.71 7.40
C PHE A 93 11.41 -20.94 8.57
N HIS A 94 12.40 -21.79 8.38
CA HIS A 94 13.51 -21.96 9.32
C HIS A 94 14.62 -21.00 8.93
N LEU A 95 15.02 -20.16 9.87
CA LEU A 95 15.92 -19.04 9.64
C LEU A 95 17.02 -19.04 10.68
N LYS A 96 18.22 -18.65 10.27
CA LYS A 96 19.30 -18.34 11.21
C LYS A 96 18.85 -17.26 12.19
N GLU A 97 19.37 -17.32 13.40
CA GLU A 97 18.97 -16.44 14.52
C GLU A 97 18.91 -14.95 14.11
N ARG A 98 19.90 -14.48 13.33
CA ARG A 98 19.98 -13.12 12.81
C ARG A 98 18.74 -12.71 12.02
N ASP A 99 18.30 -13.54 11.07
CA ASP A 99 17.17 -13.25 10.19
C ASP A 99 15.84 -13.49 10.91
N TRP A 100 15.79 -14.51 11.77
CA TRP A 100 14.64 -14.77 12.63
C TRP A 100 14.31 -13.58 13.52
N ARG A 101 15.32 -12.96 14.16
CA ARG A 101 15.16 -11.75 14.97
C ARG A 101 14.52 -10.62 14.18
N VAL A 102 14.90 -10.43 12.91
CA VAL A 102 14.28 -9.43 12.03
C VAL A 102 12.78 -9.66 11.91
N PHE A 103 12.35 -10.85 11.48
CA PHE A 103 10.92 -11.13 11.29
C PHE A 103 10.14 -11.05 12.59
N HIS A 104 10.72 -11.53 13.69
CA HIS A 104 10.12 -11.44 15.00
C HIS A 104 9.92 -9.98 15.42
N SER A 105 10.91 -9.12 15.16
CA SER A 105 10.84 -7.67 15.33
C SER A 105 9.98 -6.93 14.29
N LEU A 106 9.32 -7.60 13.33
CA LEU A 106 8.33 -6.98 12.43
C LEU A 106 6.89 -7.13 12.95
N PHE A 107 6.59 -8.15 13.76
CA PHE A 107 5.24 -8.43 14.27
C PHE A 107 5.04 -8.02 15.73
N TYR A 108 3.79 -7.65 16.07
CA TYR A 108 3.42 -7.19 17.42
C TYR A 108 3.58 -8.28 18.49
N GLN A 109 4.18 -7.90 19.62
CA GLN A 109 4.29 -8.73 20.80
C GLN A 109 3.78 -7.92 22.02
N PRO A 110 2.70 -8.36 22.69
CA PRO A 110 2.12 -7.62 23.82
C PRO A 110 2.94 -7.72 25.12
N SER A 111 3.95 -8.59 25.18
CA SER A 111 4.57 -9.04 26.44
C SER A 111 6.09 -8.79 26.53
N SER A 112 6.67 -7.92 25.69
CA SER A 112 8.11 -7.67 25.71
C SER A 112 8.44 -6.42 26.56
N GLU A 113 9.05 -6.64 27.73
CA GLU A 113 9.86 -5.63 28.43
C GLU A 113 11.10 -5.22 27.62
N ASN A 114 11.46 -6.02 26.60
CA ASN A 114 12.52 -5.70 25.66
C ASN A 114 12.00 -4.69 24.63
N ALA A 115 12.67 -3.54 24.57
CA ALA A 115 12.48 -2.57 23.50
C ALA A 115 12.59 -3.27 22.14
N VAL A 116 11.69 -2.92 21.20
CA VAL A 116 11.77 -3.45 19.85
C VAL A 116 13.10 -3.03 19.25
N ASP A 117 13.99 -4.00 19.02
CA ASP A 117 15.31 -3.75 18.45
C ASP A 117 15.19 -3.00 17.12
N GLU A 118 15.97 -1.94 16.98
CA GLU A 118 16.09 -1.21 15.72
C GLU A 118 16.69 -2.15 14.66
N ILE A 119 15.97 -2.35 13.56
CA ILE A 119 16.39 -3.27 12.50
C ILE A 119 17.23 -2.49 11.50
N LYS A 120 18.49 -2.87 11.27
CA LYS A 120 19.27 -2.31 10.16
C LYS A 120 18.60 -2.67 8.83
N PHE A 121 18.44 -1.72 7.92
CA PHE A 121 17.75 -1.98 6.66
C PHE A 121 18.42 -3.08 5.83
N HIS A 122 19.76 -3.16 5.87
CA HIS A 122 20.51 -4.25 5.22
C HIS A 122 20.20 -5.64 5.80
N ASP A 123 19.97 -5.73 7.11
CA ASP A 123 19.59 -7.00 7.76
C ASP A 123 18.18 -7.43 7.31
N PHE A 124 17.29 -6.45 7.10
CA PHE A 124 15.99 -6.71 6.49
C PHE A 124 16.09 -7.19 5.03
N LEU A 125 16.98 -6.63 4.21
CA LEU A 125 17.22 -7.12 2.84
C LEU A 125 17.67 -8.59 2.86
N HIS A 126 18.62 -8.91 3.72
CA HIS A 126 19.13 -10.27 3.88
C HIS A 126 18.04 -11.25 4.36
N ALA A 127 17.27 -10.86 5.38
CA ALA A 127 16.17 -11.67 5.91
C ALA A 127 15.07 -11.92 4.86
N MET A 128 14.71 -10.91 4.06
CA MET A 128 13.76 -11.11 2.95
C MET A 128 14.32 -12.05 1.88
N SER A 129 15.63 -11.98 1.60
CA SER A 129 16.29 -12.91 0.68
C SER A 129 16.34 -14.34 1.20
N SER A 130 16.54 -14.55 2.51
CA SER A 130 16.66 -15.90 3.08
C SER A 130 15.34 -16.68 3.07
N ILE A 131 14.20 -15.99 3.08
CA ILE A 131 12.88 -16.63 2.86
C ILE A 131 12.54 -16.81 1.38
N GLY A 132 13.39 -16.33 0.47
CA GLY A 132 13.30 -16.57 -0.98
C GLY A 132 12.90 -15.38 -1.85
N PHE A 133 12.73 -14.17 -1.31
CA PHE A 133 12.50 -13.00 -2.17
C PHE A 133 13.77 -12.66 -2.96
N SER A 134 13.58 -12.24 -4.21
CA SER A 134 14.55 -11.39 -4.88
C SER A 134 14.20 -9.93 -4.59
N TYR A 135 15.19 -9.05 -4.59
CA TYR A 135 14.96 -7.62 -4.41
C TYR A 135 15.74 -6.79 -5.43
N GLN A 136 15.15 -5.68 -5.87
CA GLN A 136 15.73 -4.75 -6.83
C GLN A 136 15.53 -3.32 -6.34
N LYS A 137 16.59 -2.49 -6.44
CA LYS A 137 16.50 -1.06 -6.20
C LYS A 137 15.87 -0.39 -7.43
N MET A 138 14.70 0.21 -7.25
CA MET A 138 13.90 0.81 -8.34
C MET A 138 14.22 2.29 -8.60
N GLY A 139 15.23 2.84 -7.91
CA GLY A 139 15.62 4.25 -7.96
C GLY A 139 15.34 4.97 -6.65
N GLY A 140 16.17 5.97 -6.32
CA GLY A 140 16.11 6.64 -5.02
C GLY A 140 16.27 5.66 -3.86
N SER A 141 15.38 5.71 -2.87
CA SER A 141 15.28 4.73 -1.77
C SER A 141 14.24 3.64 -1.99
N ALA A 142 13.61 3.53 -3.16
CA ALA A 142 12.59 2.53 -3.36
C ALA A 142 13.22 1.16 -3.68
N TRP A 143 12.81 0.14 -2.92
CA TRP A 143 13.19 -1.26 -3.13
C TRP A 143 11.95 -2.09 -3.43
N LEU A 144 11.97 -2.84 -4.53
CA LEU A 144 10.94 -3.81 -4.89
C LEU A 144 11.41 -5.21 -4.48
N PHE A 145 10.55 -5.94 -3.78
CA PHE A 145 10.72 -7.34 -3.41
C PHE A 145 9.78 -8.19 -4.24
N VAL A 146 10.36 -9.10 -5.00
CA VAL A 146 9.62 -10.01 -5.90
C VAL A 146 9.65 -11.41 -5.30
N PRO A 147 8.49 -11.98 -4.94
CA PRO A 147 8.41 -13.34 -4.42
C PRO A 147 8.74 -14.36 -5.53
N PRO A 148 9.13 -15.58 -5.18
CA PRO A 148 9.19 -16.71 -6.10
C PRO A 148 7.88 -16.88 -6.88
N ILE A 149 8.01 -17.23 -8.16
CA ILE A 149 6.89 -17.41 -9.09
C ILE A 149 5.88 -18.45 -8.57
N GLU A 150 6.38 -19.47 -7.85
CA GLU A 150 5.58 -20.52 -7.22
C GLU A 150 4.56 -19.99 -6.22
N TRP A 151 4.78 -18.81 -5.63
CA TRP A 151 3.86 -18.28 -4.63
C TRP A 151 2.69 -17.55 -5.27
N LYS A 152 2.70 -17.36 -6.60
CA LYS A 152 1.63 -16.70 -7.38
C LYS A 152 1.08 -15.45 -6.68
N SER A 153 1.98 -14.70 -6.07
CA SER A 153 1.70 -13.54 -5.24
C SER A 153 2.40 -12.33 -5.84
N ARG A 154 1.85 -11.14 -5.63
CA ARG A 154 2.46 -9.90 -6.13
C ARG A 154 3.71 -9.53 -5.35
N GLY A 155 4.60 -8.79 -6.00
CA GLY A 155 5.69 -8.10 -5.30
C GLY A 155 5.21 -6.99 -4.37
N ILE A 156 6.10 -6.57 -3.47
CA ILE A 156 5.87 -5.46 -2.53
C ILE A 156 7.05 -4.51 -2.55
N SER A 157 6.81 -3.23 -2.32
CA SER A 157 7.85 -2.21 -2.30
C SER A 157 7.97 -1.55 -0.93
N PHE A 158 9.20 -1.28 -0.51
CA PHE A 158 9.51 -0.52 0.70
C PHE A 158 10.51 0.59 0.38
N HIS A 159 10.43 1.68 1.15
CA HIS A 159 11.43 2.74 1.10
C HIS A 159 12.54 2.44 2.10
N GLU A 160 13.78 2.49 1.66
CA GLU A 160 14.95 2.54 2.54
C GLU A 160 14.84 3.79 3.44
N PRO A 161 14.95 3.62 4.77
CA PRO A 161 14.93 4.74 5.71
C PRO A 161 16.01 5.76 5.37
N HIS A 162 15.61 7.02 5.33
CA HIS A 162 16.51 8.16 5.13
C HIS A 162 16.79 8.81 6.47
N GLY A 163 18.06 8.92 6.84
CA GLY A 163 18.50 9.54 8.08
C GLY A 163 19.96 9.25 8.37
N VAL A 164 20.44 9.74 9.52
CA VAL A 164 21.80 9.44 10.03
C VAL A 164 21.97 7.93 10.24
N ASP A 165 20.89 7.26 10.64
CA ASP A 165 20.83 5.83 10.83
C ASP A 165 19.92 5.19 9.76
N THR A 166 20.47 4.31 8.92
CA THR A 166 19.72 3.51 7.92
C THR A 166 18.98 2.33 8.57
N LYS A 167 18.18 2.64 9.60
CA LYS A 167 17.46 1.69 10.43
C LYS A 167 15.95 1.82 10.24
N ILE A 168 15.27 0.69 10.24
CA ILE A 168 13.82 0.58 10.22
C ILE A 168 13.32 0.91 11.62
N SER A 169 12.54 1.99 11.72
CA SER A 169 11.91 2.39 12.98
C SER A 169 10.83 1.39 13.41
N PHE A 170 10.46 1.42 14.69
CA PHE A 170 9.36 0.61 15.22
C PHE A 170 8.08 0.72 14.37
N TRP A 171 7.66 1.95 14.04
CA TRP A 171 6.44 2.20 13.26
C TRP A 171 6.52 1.58 11.86
N MET A 172 7.67 1.74 11.21
CA MET A 172 7.91 1.17 9.90
C MET A 172 7.91 -0.37 9.96
N ALA A 173 8.54 -0.96 10.97
CA ALA A 173 8.51 -2.40 11.20
C ALA A 173 7.07 -2.93 11.33
N ARG A 174 6.20 -2.22 12.09
CA ARG A 174 4.77 -2.58 12.19
C ARG A 174 4.02 -2.45 10.86
N GLN A 175 4.36 -1.46 10.03
CA GLN A 175 3.77 -1.31 8.71
C GLN A 175 4.19 -2.46 7.78
N ILE A 176 5.47 -2.82 7.79
CA ILE A 176 6.01 -3.97 7.05
C ILE A 176 5.31 -5.25 7.49
N GLY A 177 5.27 -5.55 8.80
CA GLY A 177 4.61 -6.76 9.31
C GLY A 177 3.14 -6.84 8.91
N ARG A 178 2.38 -5.75 9.03
CA ARG A 178 0.97 -5.70 8.57
C ARG A 178 0.85 -5.89 7.06
N LEU A 179 1.81 -5.41 6.28
CA LEU A 179 1.80 -5.65 4.84
C LEU A 179 2.06 -7.13 4.52
N LEU A 180 3.06 -7.74 5.13
CA LEU A 180 3.35 -9.17 4.95
C LEU A 180 2.13 -10.03 5.34
N GLN A 181 1.47 -9.70 6.44
CA GLN A 181 0.24 -10.36 6.84
C GLN A 181 -0.90 -10.14 5.83
N ARG A 182 -1.04 -8.94 5.26
CA ARG A 182 -2.09 -8.68 4.26
C ARG A 182 -1.84 -9.37 2.93
N VAL A 183 -0.59 -9.40 2.46
CA VAL A 183 -0.24 -9.89 1.12
C VAL A 183 -0.05 -11.40 1.11
N TYR A 184 0.64 -11.94 2.11
CA TYR A 184 1.01 -13.36 2.16
C TYR A 184 0.34 -14.12 3.31
N GLY A 185 -0.37 -13.41 4.20
CA GLY A 185 -1.01 -14.01 5.37
C GLY A 185 -0.04 -14.48 6.44
N TRP A 186 1.21 -14.00 6.41
CA TRP A 186 2.21 -14.39 7.38
C TRP A 186 2.14 -13.57 8.68
N GLY A 187 2.36 -14.26 9.78
CA GLY A 187 2.61 -13.70 11.10
C GLY A 187 3.92 -14.22 11.67
N ARG A 188 4.17 -13.93 12.96
CA ARG A 188 5.39 -14.35 13.67
C ARG A 188 5.60 -15.86 13.67
N ASN A 189 4.49 -16.59 13.76
CA ASN A 189 4.42 -18.06 13.80
C ASN A 189 4.79 -18.73 12.47
N ASN A 190 4.96 -17.97 11.39
CA ASN A 190 5.52 -18.48 10.14
C ASN A 190 7.06 -18.56 10.16
N PHE A 191 7.73 -18.01 11.19
CA PHE A 191 9.19 -17.93 11.25
C PHE A 191 9.73 -18.59 12.52
N ALA A 192 10.59 -19.59 12.35
CA ALA A 192 11.28 -20.30 13.42
C ALA A 192 12.79 -20.10 13.30
N ALA A 193 13.49 -20.07 14.43
CA ALA A 193 14.94 -20.15 14.44
C ALA A 193 15.38 -21.57 14.08
N GLU A 194 16.41 -21.69 13.26
CA GLU A 194 17.16 -22.94 12.98
C GLU A 194 18.00 -23.38 14.18
#